data_AF-A0A5B6ZB35-F1
#
_entry.id   AF-A0A5B6ZB35-F1
#
_cell.length_a   1.000
_cell.length_b   1.000
_cell.length_c   1.000
_cell.angle_alpha   90.00
_cell.angle_beta   90.00
_cell.angle_gamma   90.00
#
_symmetry.space_group_name_H-M   'P 1'
#
loop_
_entity.id
_entity.type
_entity.pdbx_description
1 polymer ?
#
loop_
_entity_poly.entity_id
_entity_poly.type
_entity_poly.pdbx_seq_one_letter_code
_entity_poly.pdbx_strand_id
1 'polypeptide(L)'
;SEIRGDVSAIVRNLWEGEKIQNNYTRVVVVVWLFVVLVLTQSYGASLTSMLTVSRLRPNVEQLKRTNAKVGYYGAAYVSEYMTKVLRFKTENIKVMYDYNYLSAFESGSISAAFLEAPYAKAIVSQYC
;
A
#
# COMPACT_ATOMS: atom_id res chain seq x y z
N SER A 1 1.33 5.79 25.45
CA SER A 1 0.89 7.18 25.71
C SER A 1 1.82 7.88 26.67
N GLU A 2 2.32 7.19 27.71
CA GLU A 2 3.28 7.70 28.71
C GLU A 2 4.55 8.36 28.12
N ILE A 3 5.24 7.66 27.20
CA ILE A 3 6.55 8.11 26.66
C ILE A 3 6.44 9.42 25.87
N ARG A 4 5.30 9.69 25.23
CA ARG A 4 5.08 10.91 24.45
C ARG A 4 4.83 12.13 25.35
N GLY A 5 4.21 11.90 26.51
CA GLY A 5 3.98 12.94 27.52
C GLY A 5 5.28 13.42 28.13
N ASP A 6 6.18 12.48 28.44
CA ASP A 6 7.49 12.74 29.06
C ASP A 6 8.42 13.54 28.15
N VAL A 7 8.48 13.18 26.86
CA VAL A 7 9.23 13.95 25.86
C VAL A 7 8.67 15.37 25.73
N SER A 8 7.34 15.55 25.78
CA SER A 8 6.74 16.88 25.71
C SER A 8 7.03 17.74 26.95
N ALA A 9 7.19 17.12 28.11
CA ALA A 9 7.52 17.78 29.37
C ALA A 9 9.00 18.17 29.42
N ILE A 10 9.89 17.30 28.94
CA ILE A 10 11.33 17.59 28.78
C ILE A 10 11.55 18.74 27.80
N VAL A 11 10.84 18.75 26.67
CA VAL A 11 10.91 19.83 25.67
C VAL A 11 10.39 21.16 26.24
N ARG A 12 9.32 21.14 27.05
CA ARG A 12 8.80 22.35 27.72
C ARG A 12 9.76 22.89 28.76
N ASN A 13 10.32 22.04 29.62
CA ASN A 13 11.32 22.44 30.62
C ASN A 13 12.60 22.99 29.98
N LEU A 14 13.02 22.47 28.82
CA LEU A 14 14.12 23.03 28.03
C LEU A 14 13.83 24.44 27.48
N TRP A 15 12.56 24.83 27.34
CA TRP A 15 12.15 26.14 26.81
C TRP A 15 11.89 27.18 27.91
N GLU A 16 11.47 26.76 29.10
CA GLU A 16 11.11 27.65 30.21
C GLU A 16 12.27 27.97 31.18
N GLY A 17 13.38 27.21 31.17
CA GLY A 17 14.38 27.25 32.24
C GLY A 17 15.62 28.14 32.05
N GLU A 18 16.12 28.36 30.84
CA GLU A 18 17.37 29.12 30.68
C GLU A 18 17.31 29.98 29.42
N LYS A 19 17.47 31.30 29.58
CA LYS A 19 17.95 32.14 28.47
C LYS A 19 19.23 31.48 27.98
N ILE A 20 19.20 30.89 26.79
CA ILE A 20 20.38 30.32 26.15
C ILE A 20 21.33 31.49 25.84
N GLN A 21 22.23 31.79 26.78
CA GLN A 21 23.16 32.93 26.76
C GLN A 21 24.38 32.71 25.84
N ASN A 22 24.29 31.80 24.86
CA ASN A 22 25.40 31.57 23.95
C ASN A 22 24.91 31.11 22.56
N ASN A 23 25.33 31.82 21.51
CA ASN A 23 24.94 31.55 20.11
C ASN A 23 25.28 30.11 19.67
N TYR A 24 26.35 29.52 20.22
CA TYR A 24 26.79 28.16 19.90
C TYR A 24 25.77 27.09 20.35
N THR A 25 25.22 27.22 21.55
CA THR A 25 24.23 26.26 22.09
C THR A 25 22.95 26.26 21.26
N ARG A 26 22.53 27.42 20.75
CA ARG A 26 21.36 27.54 19.87
C ARG A 26 21.56 26.78 18.55
N VAL A 27 22.76 26.83 17.98
CA VAL A 27 23.09 26.08 16.74
C VAL A 27 23.02 24.57 17.00
N VAL A 28 23.58 24.09 18.12
CA VAL A 28 23.54 22.67 18.48
C VAL A 28 22.09 22.17 18.67
N VAL A 29 21.24 22.94 19.35
CA VAL A 29 19.82 22.58 19.56
C VAL A 29 19.06 22.53 18.23
N VAL A 30 19.30 23.48 17.32
CA VAL A 30 18.66 23.49 15.99
C VAL A 30 19.08 22.28 15.16
N VAL A 31 20.38 21.95 15.13
CA VAL A 31 20.89 20.77 14.42
C VAL A 31 20.32 19.48 15.02
N TRP A 32 20.26 19.38 16.35
CA TRP A 32 19.69 18.22 17.05
C TRP A 32 18.20 18.03 16.73
N LEU A 33 17.41 19.10 16.74
CA LEU A 33 16.00 19.08 16.31
C LEU A 33 15.88 18.63 14.84
N PHE A 34 16.77 19.08 13.97
CA PHE A 34 16.79 18.67 12.56
C PHE A 34 17.02 17.16 12.40
N VAL A 35 17.96 16.59 13.16
CA VAL A 35 18.23 15.14 13.18
C VAL A 35 17.01 14.36 13.67
N VAL A 36 16.39 14.77 14.77
CA VAL A 36 15.16 14.14 15.30
C VAL A 36 14.01 14.24 14.29
N LEU A 37 13.90 15.35 13.58
CA LEU A 37 12.89 15.56 12.55
C LEU A 37 13.14 14.67 11.33
N VAL A 38 14.38 14.55 10.86
CA VAL A 38 14.75 13.64 9.77
C VAL A 38 14.50 12.19 10.16
N LEU A 39 14.79 11.77 11.39
CA LEU A 39 14.44 10.44 11.88
C LEU A 39 12.93 10.24 11.89
N THR A 40 12.17 11.17 12.47
CA THR A 40 10.70 11.10 12.50
C THR A 40 10.10 11.04 11.10
N GLN A 41 10.64 11.82 10.15
CA GLN A 41 10.25 11.78 8.74
C GLN A 41 10.70 10.49 8.05
N SER A 42 11.84 9.89 8.43
CA SER A 42 12.30 8.61 7.90
C SER A 42 11.43 7.45 8.39
N TYR A 43 10.97 7.50 9.65
CA TYR A 43 10.00 6.56 10.21
C TYR A 43 8.57 6.82 9.68
N GLY A 44 8.21 8.09 9.47
CA GLY A 44 6.95 8.52 8.86
C GLY A 44 6.85 8.17 7.37
N ALA A 45 7.94 8.32 6.61
CA ALA A 45 8.02 7.93 5.21
C ALA A 45 8.01 6.41 5.04
N SER A 46 8.64 5.66 5.95
CA SER A 46 8.56 4.20 5.95
C SER A 46 7.14 3.71 6.27
N LEU A 47 6.43 4.39 7.19
CA LEU A 47 5.02 4.10 7.49
C LEU A 47 4.10 4.48 6.33
N THR A 48 4.28 5.66 5.71
CA THR A 48 3.54 6.09 4.51
C THR A 48 3.82 5.19 3.32
N SER A 49 5.07 4.77 3.10
CA SER A 49 5.44 3.82 2.03
C SER A 49 4.76 2.46 2.25
N MET A 50 4.77 1.94 3.47
CA MET A 50 4.05 0.71 3.82
C MET A 50 2.52 0.87 3.71
N LEU A 51 1.97 2.02 4.06
CA LEU A 51 0.55 2.35 3.89
C LEU A 51 0.15 2.50 2.43
N THR A 52 1.05 2.98 1.57
CA THR A 52 0.79 3.13 0.13
C THR A 52 0.92 1.78 -0.60
N VAL A 53 1.89 0.94 -0.20
CA VAL A 53 2.05 -0.44 -0.70
C VAL A 53 0.88 -1.35 -0.27
N SER A 54 0.34 -1.14 0.93
CA SER A 54 -0.74 -1.99 1.47
C SER A 54 -2.11 -1.72 0.83
N ARG A 55 -2.32 -0.54 0.21
CA ARG A 55 -3.59 -0.21 -0.46
C ARG A 55 -3.77 -0.90 -1.81
N LEU A 56 -2.68 -1.39 -2.41
CA LEU A 56 -2.69 -2.15 -3.67
C LEU A 56 -2.65 -3.66 -3.46
N ARG A 57 -2.94 -4.19 -2.27
CA ARG A 57 -3.16 -5.64 -2.14
C ARG A 57 -4.53 -5.97 -2.73
N PRO A 58 -4.61 -6.69 -3.87
CA PRO A 58 -5.89 -7.20 -4.33
C PRO A 58 -6.47 -8.07 -3.21
N ASN A 59 -7.64 -7.70 -2.70
CA ASN A 59 -8.26 -8.40 -1.59
C ASN A 59 -8.91 -9.70 -2.11
N VAL A 60 -8.07 -10.71 -2.37
CA VAL A 60 -8.48 -12.02 -2.89
C VAL A 60 -9.56 -12.65 -2.00
N GLU A 61 -9.50 -12.41 -0.68
CA GLU A 61 -10.53 -12.89 0.24
C GLU A 61 -11.89 -12.22 0.01
N GLN A 62 -11.92 -10.93 -0.29
CA GLN A 62 -13.15 -10.22 -0.64
C GLN A 62 -13.74 -10.77 -1.93
N LEU A 63 -12.92 -11.01 -2.96
CA LEU A 63 -13.36 -11.65 -4.22
C LEU A 63 -14.00 -13.02 -3.99
N LYS A 64 -13.45 -13.80 -3.05
CA LYS A 64 -14.03 -15.09 -2.64
C LYS A 64 -15.34 -14.92 -1.88
N ARG A 65 -15.42 -13.97 -0.96
CA ARG A 65 -16.64 -13.68 -0.17
C ARG A 65 -17.79 -13.21 -1.05
N THR A 66 -17.51 -12.38 -2.06
CA THR A 66 -18.54 -11.86 -2.99
C THR A 66 -18.87 -12.82 -4.12
N ASN A 67 -18.28 -14.02 -4.14
CA ASN A 67 -18.48 -15.02 -5.20
C ASN A 67 -18.23 -14.41 -6.60
N ALA A 68 -17.25 -13.51 -6.70
CA ALA A 68 -17.00 -12.71 -7.88
C ALA A 68 -16.46 -13.57 -9.03
N LYS A 69 -16.89 -13.26 -10.26
CA LYS A 69 -16.36 -13.89 -11.47
C LYS A 69 -14.99 -13.31 -11.79
N VAL A 70 -14.02 -14.18 -11.99
CA VAL A 70 -12.62 -13.81 -12.21
C VAL A 70 -12.15 -14.31 -13.57
N GLY A 71 -11.70 -13.39 -14.41
CA GLY A 71 -11.10 -13.69 -15.71
C GLY A 71 -9.63 -14.03 -15.61
N TYR A 72 -9.14 -14.92 -16.47
CA TYR A 72 -7.70 -15.14 -16.65
C TYR A 72 -7.38 -15.42 -18.12
N TYR A 73 -6.18 -15.05 -18.56
CA TYR A 73 -5.70 -15.42 -19.90
C TYR A 73 -5.50 -16.94 -19.96
N GLY A 74 -5.94 -17.61 -21.03
CA GLY A 74 -6.03 -19.07 -21.22
C GLY A 74 -4.75 -19.90 -21.06
N ALA A 75 -4.11 -19.77 -19.90
CA ALA A 75 -2.90 -20.42 -19.48
C ALA A 75 -3.24 -21.43 -18.38
N ALA A 76 -3.05 -22.72 -18.67
CA ALA A 76 -3.42 -23.81 -17.77
C ALA A 76 -2.84 -23.65 -16.35
N TYR A 77 -1.60 -23.14 -16.23
CA TYR A 77 -0.95 -22.91 -14.92
C TYR A 77 -1.68 -21.92 -14.03
N VAL A 78 -2.31 -20.90 -14.61
CA VAL A 78 -3.07 -19.88 -13.86
C VAL A 78 -4.35 -20.51 -13.30
N SER A 79 -5.02 -21.35 -14.07
CA SER A 79 -6.22 -22.07 -13.61
C SER A 79 -5.92 -23.00 -12.44
N GLU A 80 -4.78 -23.70 -12.49
CA GLU A 80 -4.33 -24.59 -11.43
C GLU A 80 -3.95 -23.79 -10.17
N TYR A 81 -3.26 -22.66 -10.33
CA TYR A 81 -2.94 -21.77 -9.21
C TYR A 81 -4.19 -21.20 -8.54
N MET A 82 -5.17 -20.73 -9.33
CA MET A 82 -6.41 -20.16 -8.82
C MET A 82 -7.27 -21.18 -8.07
N THR A 83 -7.30 -22.43 -8.54
CA THR A 83 -8.06 -23.51 -7.90
C THR A 83 -7.33 -24.12 -6.71
N LYS A 84 -6.05 -24.50 -6.85
CA LYS A 84 -5.28 -25.20 -5.80
C LYS A 84 -4.75 -24.28 -4.71
N VAL A 85 -4.22 -23.11 -5.06
CA VAL A 85 -3.58 -22.20 -4.11
C VAL A 85 -4.58 -21.18 -3.57
N LEU A 86 -5.26 -20.45 -4.45
CA LEU A 86 -6.20 -19.41 -4.04
C LEU A 86 -7.58 -19.96 -3.61
N ARG A 87 -7.87 -21.22 -3.96
CA ARG A 87 -9.14 -21.92 -3.65
C ARG A 87 -10.36 -21.16 -4.18
N PHE A 88 -10.28 -20.65 -5.41
CA PHE A 88 -11.44 -20.17 -6.13
C PHE A 88 -12.27 -21.35 -6.65
N LYS A 89 -13.58 -21.17 -6.72
CA LYS A 89 -14.48 -22.14 -7.34
C LYS A 89 -14.31 -22.10 -8.86
N THR A 90 -14.21 -23.26 -9.49
CA THR A 90 -14.03 -23.36 -10.95
C THR A 90 -15.14 -22.66 -11.74
N GLU A 91 -16.37 -22.65 -11.22
CA GLU A 91 -17.55 -21.96 -11.81
C GLU A 91 -17.39 -20.44 -11.91
N ASN A 92 -16.54 -19.85 -11.07
CA ASN A 92 -16.28 -18.41 -11.07
C ASN A 92 -15.05 -18.04 -11.89
N ILE A 93 -14.29 -19.02 -12.36
CA ILE A 93 -13.08 -18.80 -13.13
C ILE A 93 -13.46 -18.84 -14.60
N LYS A 94 -13.35 -17.70 -15.28
CA LYS A 94 -13.67 -17.56 -16.70
C LYS A 94 -12.39 -17.48 -17.53
N VAL A 95 -12.24 -18.41 -18.48
CA VAL A 95 -11.14 -18.36 -19.44
C VAL A 95 -11.40 -17.22 -20.43
N MET A 96 -10.39 -16.38 -20.64
CA MET A 96 -10.39 -15.33 -21.66
C MET A 96 -9.29 -15.61 -22.67
N TYR A 97 -9.70 -15.86 -23.91
CA TYR A 97 -8.78 -16.08 -25.02
C TYR A 97 -8.44 -14.78 -25.74
N ASP A 98 -9.39 -13.84 -25.77
CA ASP A 98 -9.17 -12.49 -26.29
C ASP A 98 -8.76 -11.54 -25.17
N TYR A 99 -7.79 -10.66 -25.45
CA TYR A 99 -7.31 -9.59 -24.55
C TYR A 99 -8.37 -8.50 -24.29
N ASN A 100 -9.64 -8.77 -24.57
CA ASN A 100 -10.74 -7.85 -24.43
C ASN A 100 -11.30 -7.84 -23.00
N TYR A 101 -10.42 -7.59 -22.02
CA TYR A 101 -10.79 -7.51 -20.61
C TYR A 101 -11.75 -6.35 -20.34
N LEU A 102 -11.61 -5.24 -21.09
CA LEU A 102 -12.40 -4.04 -20.89
C LEU A 102 -13.90 -4.29 -21.11
N SER A 103 -14.26 -4.87 -22.27
CA SER A 103 -15.67 -5.21 -22.56
C SER A 103 -16.22 -6.23 -21.57
N ALA A 104 -15.37 -7.12 -21.05
CA ALA A 104 -15.78 -8.10 -20.07
C ALA A 104 -16.03 -7.51 -18.68
N PHE A 105 -15.32 -6.43 -18.31
CA PHE A 105 -15.62 -5.62 -17.14
C PHE A 105 -16.90 -4.81 -17.33
N GLU A 106 -17.07 -4.14 -18.48
CA GLU A 106 -18.25 -3.33 -18.81
C GLU A 106 -19.54 -4.15 -18.88
N SER A 107 -19.47 -5.36 -19.46
CA SER A 107 -20.60 -6.29 -19.50
C SER A 107 -20.92 -6.95 -18.16
N GLY A 108 -20.11 -6.73 -17.12
CA GLY A 108 -20.24 -7.42 -15.83
C GLY A 108 -19.94 -8.92 -15.91
N SER A 109 -19.34 -9.39 -17.01
CA SER A 109 -18.96 -10.79 -17.15
C SER A 109 -17.85 -11.19 -16.18
N ILE A 110 -16.98 -10.26 -15.80
CA ILE A 110 -15.93 -10.44 -14.79
C ILE A 110 -15.91 -9.23 -13.85
N SER A 111 -15.53 -9.47 -12.61
CA SER A 111 -15.31 -8.43 -11.60
C SER A 111 -13.82 -8.22 -11.30
N ALA A 112 -12.97 -9.18 -11.66
CA ALA A 112 -11.51 -9.05 -11.61
C ALA A 112 -10.85 -9.87 -12.72
N ALA A 113 -9.63 -9.50 -13.07
CA ALA A 113 -8.79 -10.25 -13.98
C ALA A 113 -7.43 -10.55 -13.33
N PHE A 114 -6.97 -11.79 -13.45
CA PHE A 114 -5.58 -12.15 -13.16
C PHE A 114 -4.76 -11.97 -14.43
N LEU A 115 -3.85 -11.01 -14.37
CA LEU A 115 -2.98 -10.58 -15.46
C LEU A 115 -1.55 -10.56 -14.93
N GLU A 116 -0.58 -10.72 -15.82
CA GLU A 116 0.81 -10.46 -15.43
C GLU A 116 1.01 -8.94 -15.19
N ALA A 117 1.88 -8.60 -14.25
CA ALA A 117 2.14 -7.22 -13.84
C ALA A 117 2.35 -6.21 -15.00
N PRO A 118 3.14 -6.50 -16.06
CA PRO A 118 3.32 -5.54 -17.15
C PRO A 118 2.02 -5.27 -17.92
N TYR A 119 1.18 -6.28 -18.15
CA TYR A 119 -0.10 -6.13 -18.84
C TYR A 119 -1.13 -5.39 -17.98
N ALA A 120 -1.20 -5.74 -16.69
CA ALA A 120 -2.06 -5.01 -15.75
C ALA A 120 -1.71 -3.52 -15.72
N LYS A 121 -0.40 -3.20 -15.67
CA LYS A 121 0.09 -1.83 -15.68
C LYS A 121 -0.26 -1.11 -16.99
N ALA A 122 -0.08 -1.75 -18.14
CA ALA A 122 -0.41 -1.18 -19.45
C ALA A 122 -1.89 -0.79 -19.55
N ILE A 123 -2.80 -1.69 -19.15
CA ILE A 123 -4.25 -1.44 -19.16
C ILE A 123 -4.60 -0.30 -18.20
N VAL A 124 -4.09 -0.31 -16.96
CA VAL A 124 -4.33 0.78 -16.02
C VAL A 124 -3.81 2.11 -16.56
N SER A 125 -2.61 2.15 -17.14
CA SER A 125 -2.04 3.39 -17.69
C SER A 125 -2.76 3.94 -18.92
N GLN A 126 -3.46 3.08 -19.65
CA GLN A 126 -4.17 3.47 -20.87
C GLN A 126 -5.60 3.94 -20.59
N TYR A 127 -6.21 3.46 -19.50
CA TYR A 127 -7.63 3.66 -19.19
C TYR A 127 -7.90 4.32 -17.82
N CYS A 128 -6.86 4.68 -17.04
CA CYS A 128 -6.94 5.45 -15.79
C CYS A 128 -5.89 6.57 -15.78
#